data_AF-A0A1V2I2B9-F1
#
_entry.id   AF-A0A1V2I2B9-F1
#
_cell.length_a   1.000
_cell.length_b   1.000
_cell.length_c   1.000
_cell.angle_alpha   90.00
_cell.angle_beta   90.00
_cell.angle_gamma   90.00
#
_symmetry.space_group_name_H-M   'P 1'
#
loop_
_entity.id
_entity.type
_entity.pdbx_description
1 polymer ?
#
loop_
_entity_poly.entity_id
_entity_poly.type
_entity_poly.pdbx_seq_one_letter_code
_entity_poly.pdbx_strand_id
1 'polypeptide(L)'
;MADISVNYDAAQLVAGSLNGAVENIVPQLVALQSAVTALLTSDGGLWMQKSSPVLAQNYQTFNTSATNAVTSINSFAAQFNGIVTSLQTMDTQLSGAK
;
A
#
# COMPACT_ATOMS: atom_id res chain seq x y z
N MET A 1 -12.00 18.53 -31.60
CA MET A 1 -11.54 18.53 -30.21
C MET A 1 -11.03 17.14 -29.89
N ALA A 2 -9.78 17.02 -29.49
CA ALA A 2 -9.29 15.89 -28.69
C ALA A 2 -7.97 16.34 -28.03
N ASP A 3 -8.06 17.26 -27.06
CA ASP A 3 -6.93 17.67 -26.20
C ASP A 3 -6.56 16.60 -25.16
N ILE A 4 -7.08 15.38 -25.30
CA ILE A 4 -6.98 14.31 -24.32
C ILE A 4 -6.45 13.06 -25.05
N SER A 5 -5.13 12.82 -24.96
CA SER A 5 -4.51 11.54 -25.30
C SER A 5 -4.29 10.75 -24.02
N VAL A 6 -5.05 9.68 -23.81
CA VAL A 6 -4.97 8.87 -22.58
C VAL A 6 -4.25 7.58 -22.93
N ASN A 7 -3.09 7.36 -22.31
CA ASN A 7 -2.42 6.07 -22.35
C ASN A 7 -2.93 5.21 -21.19
N TYR A 8 -4.01 4.46 -21.46
CA TYR A 8 -4.65 3.59 -20.48
C TYR A 8 -3.68 2.53 -19.93
N ASP A 9 -2.84 1.97 -20.79
CA ASP A 9 -1.86 0.94 -20.42
C ASP A 9 -0.82 1.49 -19.43
N ALA A 10 -0.34 2.71 -19.64
CA ALA A 10 0.62 3.34 -18.73
C ALA A 10 0.01 3.60 -17.34
N ALA A 11 -1.24 4.08 -17.28
CA ALA A 11 -1.95 4.27 -16.02
C ALA A 11 -2.17 2.95 -15.28
N GLN A 12 -2.54 1.90 -15.99
CA GLN A 12 -2.76 0.58 -15.41
C GLN A 12 -1.46 -0.10 -14.96
N LEU A 13 -0.35 0.11 -15.66
CA LEU A 13 0.97 -0.37 -15.26
C LEU A 13 1.43 0.29 -13.96
N VAL A 14 1.25 1.60 -13.82
CA VAL A 14 1.56 2.33 -12.57
C VAL A 14 0.68 1.83 -11.44
N ALA A 15 -0.65 1.74 -11.64
CA ALA A 15 -1.57 1.22 -10.63
C ALA A 15 -1.20 -0.21 -10.19
N GLY A 16 -0.82 -1.08 -11.13
CA GLY A 16 -0.33 -2.43 -10.84
C GLY A 16 0.97 -2.42 -10.04
N SER A 17 1.92 -1.56 -10.38
CA SER A 17 3.18 -1.41 -9.65
C SER A 17 2.96 -0.93 -8.21
N LEU A 18 2.02 0.00 -8.02
CA LEU A 18 1.63 0.51 -6.70
C LEU A 18 1.01 -0.61 -5.84
N ASN A 19 0.05 -1.37 -6.38
CA ASN A 19 -0.56 -2.50 -5.66
C ASN A 19 0.49 -3.57 -5.33
N GLY A 20 1.34 -3.93 -6.29
CA GLY A 20 2.41 -4.91 -6.07
C GLY A 20 3.42 -4.46 -5.00
N ALA A 21 3.72 -3.17 -4.90
CA ALA A 21 4.56 -2.67 -3.81
C ALA A 21 3.90 -2.87 -2.43
N VAL A 22 2.59 -2.62 -2.31
CA VAL A 22 1.85 -2.84 -1.06
C VAL A 22 1.84 -4.32 -0.68
N GLU A 23 1.59 -5.21 -1.64
CA GLU A 23 1.58 -6.66 -1.44
C GLU A 23 2.93 -7.20 -0.94
N ASN A 24 4.04 -6.54 -1.27
CA ASN A 24 5.37 -6.93 -0.81
C ASN A 24 5.77 -6.29 0.53
N ILE A 25 5.49 -5.00 0.70
CA ILE A 25 5.97 -4.23 1.86
C ILE A 25 5.17 -4.56 3.12
N VAL A 26 3.85 -4.73 3.03
CA VAL A 26 3.02 -5.02 4.22
C VAL A 26 3.42 -6.33 4.90
N PRO A 27 3.62 -7.45 4.19
CA PRO A 27 4.13 -8.68 4.82
C PRO A 27 5.50 -8.53 5.46
N GLN A 28 6.41 -7.75 4.84
CA GLN A 28 7.73 -7.48 5.40
C GLN A 28 7.63 -6.71 6.73
N LEU A 29 6.77 -5.69 6.79
CA LEU A 29 6.48 -4.92 8.00
C LEU A 29 5.92 -5.81 9.12
N VAL A 30 5.00 -6.72 8.78
CA VAL A 30 4.45 -7.70 9.74
C VAL A 30 5.54 -8.66 10.25
N ALA A 31 6.38 -9.18 9.35
CA ALA A 31 7.48 -10.07 9.71
C ALA A 31 8.49 -9.39 10.65
N LEU A 32 8.83 -8.13 10.39
CA LEU A 32 9.73 -7.34 11.24
C LEU A 32 9.13 -7.09 12.62
N GLN A 33 7.83 -6.79 12.73
CA GLN A 33 7.18 -6.67 14.03
C GLN A 33 7.20 -7.98 14.81
N SER A 34 6.98 -9.11 14.14
CA SER A 34 7.10 -10.42 14.79
C SER A 34 8.51 -10.66 15.31
N ALA A 35 9.54 -10.36 14.51
CA ALA A 35 10.94 -10.50 14.92
C ALA A 35 11.31 -9.58 16.10
N VAL A 36 10.87 -8.32 16.08
CA VAL A 36 11.10 -7.39 17.20
C VAL A 36 10.36 -7.84 18.46
N THR A 37 9.13 -8.31 18.33
CA THR A 37 8.36 -8.82 19.47
C THR A 37 9.04 -10.04 20.08
N ALA A 38 9.51 -10.97 19.24
CA ALA A 38 10.23 -12.17 19.67
C ALA A 38 11.53 -11.81 20.41
N LEU A 39 12.31 -10.85 19.90
CA LEU A 39 13.56 -10.37 20.52
C LEU A 39 13.37 -9.80 21.92
N LEU A 40 12.21 -9.17 22.18
CA LEU A 40 11.87 -8.49 23.43
C LEU A 40 11.20 -9.42 24.48
N THR A 41 11.12 -10.73 24.23
CA THR A 41 10.64 -11.73 25.18
C THR A 41 11.74 -12.23 26.11
N SER A 42 11.39 -12.85 27.25
CA SER A 42 12.32 -13.47 28.20
C SER A 42 13.32 -14.43 27.55
N ASP A 43 12.91 -15.08 26.47
CA ASP A 43 13.68 -16.08 25.74
C ASP A 43 14.30 -15.53 24.45
N GLY A 44 14.05 -14.25 24.14
CA GLY A 44 14.30 -13.60 22.84
C GLY A 44 15.68 -13.01 22.63
N GLY A 45 16.46 -12.84 23.69
CA GLY A 45 17.84 -12.34 23.64
C GLY A 45 18.02 -10.86 23.99
N LEU A 46 16.96 -10.03 24.02
CA LEU A 46 17.02 -8.63 24.48
C LEU A 46 15.86 -8.31 25.44
N TRP A 47 15.73 -9.11 26.49
CA TRP A 47 14.73 -8.86 27.52
C TRP A 47 15.22 -7.88 28.58
N MET A 48 14.53 -6.75 28.68
CA MET A 48 14.63 -5.79 29.77
C MET A 48 13.25 -5.71 30.43
N GLN A 49 13.09 -6.32 31.60
CA GLN A 49 11.78 -6.53 32.25
C GLN A 49 10.87 -5.29 32.31
N LYS A 50 11.45 -4.09 32.51
CA LYS A 50 10.71 -2.82 32.56
C LYS A 50 10.59 -2.10 31.20
N SER A 51 11.55 -2.29 30.30
CA SER A 51 11.66 -1.49 29.07
C SER A 51 11.14 -2.23 27.83
N SER A 52 11.27 -3.56 27.79
CA SER A 52 10.80 -4.39 26.67
C SER A 52 9.32 -4.22 26.35
N PRO A 53 8.39 -4.14 27.33
CA PRO A 53 6.97 -3.90 27.01
C PRO A 53 6.74 -2.55 26.33
N VAL A 54 7.42 -1.49 26.80
CA VAL A 54 7.32 -0.15 26.23
C VAL A 54 7.93 -0.11 24.83
N LEU A 55 9.08 -0.75 24.63
CA LEU A 55 9.74 -0.87 23.32
C LEU A 55 8.87 -1.62 22.31
N ALA A 56 8.27 -2.74 22.71
CA ALA A 56 7.37 -3.52 21.87
C ALA A 56 6.14 -2.68 21.46
N GLN A 57 5.55 -1.95 22.42
CA GLN A 57 4.42 -1.07 22.16
C GLN A 57 4.79 0.07 21.20
N ASN A 58 5.93 0.73 21.40
CA ASN A 58 6.41 1.79 20.52
C ASN A 58 6.64 1.28 19.09
N TYR A 59 7.22 0.09 18.96
CA TYR A 59 7.43 -0.53 17.66
C TYR A 59 6.10 -0.92 17.00
N GLN A 60 5.13 -1.44 17.74
CA GLN A 60 3.80 -1.73 17.23
C GLN A 60 3.11 -0.46 16.69
N THR A 61 3.20 0.65 17.42
CA THR A 61 2.65 1.94 16.97
C THR A 61 3.32 2.41 15.68
N PHE A 62 4.65 2.35 15.61
CA PHE A 62 5.41 2.64 14.40
C PHE A 62 4.96 1.75 13.23
N ASN A 63 4.91 0.44 13.44
CA ASN A 63 4.57 -0.51 12.38
C ASN A 63 3.14 -0.32 11.87
N THR A 64 2.21 0.01 12.77
CA THR A 64 0.83 0.35 12.42
C THR A 64 0.78 1.60 11.54
N SER A 65 1.51 2.65 11.92
CA SER A 65 1.59 3.88 11.13
C SER A 65 2.21 3.64 9.75
N ALA A 66 3.30 2.89 9.68
CA ALA A 66 3.95 2.52 8.43
C ALA A 66 3.03 1.67 7.54
N THR A 67 2.37 0.67 8.11
CA THR A 67 1.42 -0.19 7.38
C THR A 67 0.26 0.60 6.83
N ASN A 68 -0.30 1.54 7.61
CA ASN A 68 -1.38 2.41 7.16
C ASN A 68 -0.93 3.34 6.01
N ALA A 69 0.26 3.91 6.11
CA ALA A 69 0.83 4.76 5.06
C ALA A 69 1.05 3.97 3.76
N VAL A 70 1.62 2.77 3.85
CA VAL A 70 1.82 1.88 2.69
C VAL A 70 0.47 1.45 2.13
N THR A 71 -0.50 1.06 2.94
CA THR A 71 -1.83 0.64 2.47
C THR A 71 -2.57 1.79 1.77
N SER A 72 -2.30 3.05 2.15
CA SER A 72 -2.87 4.22 1.48
C SER A 72 -2.41 4.35 0.01
N ILE A 73 -1.34 3.67 -0.39
CA ILE A 73 -0.91 3.57 -1.79
C ILE A 73 -1.99 2.93 -2.67
N ASN A 74 -2.77 1.97 -2.14
CA ASN A 74 -3.89 1.36 -2.86
C ASN A 74 -4.95 2.38 -3.26
N SER A 75 -5.15 3.44 -2.45
CA SER A 75 -6.08 4.52 -2.78
C SER A 75 -5.63 5.30 -4.01
N PHE A 76 -4.33 5.52 -4.18
CA PHE A 76 -3.79 6.15 -5.40
C PHE A 76 -3.96 5.23 -6.61
N ALA A 77 -3.67 3.92 -6.47
CA ALA A 77 -3.91 2.95 -7.53
C ALA A 77 -5.40 2.90 -7.95
N ALA A 78 -6.32 2.95 -6.98
CA ALA A 78 -7.76 3.01 -7.24
C ALA A 78 -8.18 4.29 -7.98
N GLN A 79 -7.59 5.44 -7.65
CA GLN A 79 -7.85 6.69 -8.38
C GLN A 79 -7.46 6.59 -9.86
N PHE A 80 -6.28 6.05 -10.17
CA PHE A 80 -5.85 5.86 -11.56
C PHE A 80 -6.80 4.93 -12.33
N ASN A 81 -7.20 3.81 -11.72
CA ASN A 81 -8.17 2.89 -12.32
C ASN A 81 -9.54 3.54 -12.54
N GLY A 82 -10.00 4.37 -11.60
CA GLY A 82 -11.26 5.11 -11.72
C GLY A 82 -11.24 6.13 -12.86
N ILE A 83 -10.13 6.83 -13.03
CA ILE A 83 -9.91 7.77 -14.14
C ILE A 83 -9.94 7.02 -15.48
N VAL A 84 -9.19 5.91 -15.60
CA VAL A 84 -9.16 5.05 -16.80
C VAL A 84 -10.57 4.56 -17.16
N THR A 85 -11.31 4.03 -16.19
CA THR A 85 -12.66 3.49 -16.39
C THR A 85 -13.63 4.58 -16.86
N SER A 86 -13.56 5.76 -16.26
CA SER A 86 -14.43 6.89 -16.60
C SER A 86 -14.18 7.38 -18.03
N LEU A 87 -12.91 7.46 -18.43
CA LEU A 87 -12.50 7.88 -19.76
C LEU A 87 -12.86 6.83 -20.83
N GLN A 88 -12.66 5.54 -20.56
CA GLN A 88 -13.10 4.45 -21.45
C GLN A 88 -14.62 4.43 -21.66
N THR A 89 -15.39 4.66 -20.58
CA THR A 89 -16.86 4.72 -20.65
C THR A 89 -17.31 5.89 -21.53
N MET A 90 -16.68 7.06 -21.35
CA MET A 90 -16.97 8.25 -22.15
C MET A 90 -16.66 8.03 -23.64
N ASP A 91 -15.52 7.42 -23.96
CA ASP A 91 -15.12 7.12 -25.34
C ASP A 91 -16.07 6.11 -26.01
N THR A 92 -16.52 5.09 -25.26
CA THR A 92 -17.49 4.11 -25.75
C THR A 92 -18.86 4.73 -26.04
N GLN A 93 -19.33 5.65 -25.19
CA GLN A 93 -20.59 6.36 -25.41
C GLN A 93 -20.53 7.29 -26.62
N LEU A 94 -19.40 7.98 -26.83
CA LEU A 94 -19.21 8.88 -27.97
C LEU A 94 -19.03 8.14 -29.30
N SER A 95 -18.37 6.98 -29.27
CA SER A 95 -18.19 6.13 -30.46
C SER A 95 -19.45 5.34 -30.83
N GLY A 96 -20.27 4.93 -29.85
CA GLY A 96 -21.56 4.26 -30.07
C GLY A 96 -22.73 5.19 -30.44
N ALA A 97 -22.56 6.51 -30.31
CA ALA A 97 -23.55 7.52 -30.70
C ALA A 97 -23.43 7.98 -32.18
N LYS A 98 -22.63 7.27 -32.99
CA LYS A 98 -22.51 7.47 -34.44
C LYS A 98 -23.20 6.38 -35.24
#